data_AF-A0A963SCS6-F1
#
_entry.id   AF-A0A963SCS6-F1
#
_cell.length_a   1.000
_cell.length_b   1.000
_cell.length_c   1.000
_cell.angle_alpha   90.00
_cell.angle_beta   90.00
_cell.angle_gamma   90.00
#
_symmetry.space_group_name_H-M   'P 1'
#
loop_
_entity.id
_entity.type
_entity.pdbx_description
1 polymer ?
#
loop_
_entity_poly.entity_id
_entity_poly.type
_entity_poly.pdbx_seq_one_letter_code
_entity_poly.pdbx_strand_id
1 'polypeptide(L)'
;YIARKRNLAISVGILALQAVLTVGLIMLAEKLGYGEPFKAAGAALALLIALATSSLIKALLLKKLLKAPVSNWRWALVWATAPAVVVGFAATQLPEWAELIIGIPAILLTYGYVIWHKGFGPEDRVLFRKNIGGPQPEDA
;
A
#
# COMPACT_ATOMS: atom_id res chain seq x y z
N TYR A 1 -8.07 8.52 26.68
CA TYR A 1 -9.07 7.51 26.24
C TYR A 1 -10.24 8.10 25.42
N ILE A 2 -10.14 9.31 24.85
CA ILE A 2 -11.27 10.04 24.20
C ILE A 2 -11.42 9.76 22.68
N ALA A 3 -10.48 9.04 22.04
CA ALA A 3 -10.46 8.87 20.58
C ALA A 3 -11.19 7.63 20.03
N ARG A 4 -11.73 6.74 20.87
CA ARG A 4 -12.28 5.43 20.44
C ARG A 4 -13.47 5.56 19.48
N LYS A 5 -14.37 6.53 19.74
CA LYS A 5 -15.56 6.77 18.91
C LYS A 5 -15.22 7.24 17.50
N ARG A 6 -14.15 8.05 17.34
CA ARG A 6 -13.70 8.53 16.02
C ARG A 6 -13.10 7.40 15.20
N ASN A 7 -12.28 6.54 15.80
CA ASN A 7 -11.75 5.36 15.10
C ASN A 7 -12.86 4.42 14.66
N LEU A 8 -13.84 4.17 15.54
CA LEU A 8 -14.99 3.33 15.19
C LEU A 8 -15.78 3.92 14.01
N ALA A 9 -16.11 5.22 14.05
CA ALA A 9 -16.84 5.89 12.98
C ALA A 9 -16.11 5.84 11.63
N ILE A 10 -14.78 5.99 11.63
CA ILE A 10 -13.97 5.89 10.41
C ILE A 10 -14.03 4.46 9.85
N SER A 11 -13.78 3.45 10.70
CA SER A 11 -13.82 2.04 10.27
C SER A 11 -15.19 1.65 9.73
N VAL A 12 -16.27 2.04 10.41
CA VAL A 12 -17.64 1.79 9.95
C VAL A 12 -17.93 2.49 8.62
N GLY A 13 -17.47 3.74 8.46
CA GLY A 13 -17.60 4.46 7.19
C GLY A 13 -16.87 3.78 6.03
N ILE A 14 -15.67 3.24 6.28
CA ILE A 14 -14.91 2.49 5.28
C ILE A 14 -15.61 1.18 4.90
N LEU A 15 -16.13 0.44 5.89
CA LEU A 15 -16.87 -0.80 5.64
C LEU A 15 -18.16 -0.53 4.85
N ALA A 16 -18.88 0.54 5.18
CA ALA A 16 -20.07 0.96 4.44
C ALA A 16 -19.71 1.35 2.99
N LEU A 17 -18.65 2.14 2.80
CA LEU A 17 -18.14 2.50 1.48
C LEU A 17 -17.77 1.25 0.67
N GLN A 18 -17.05 0.31 1.29
CA GLN A 18 -16.66 -0.94 0.64
C GLN A 18 -17.89 -1.73 0.21
N ALA A 19 -18.88 -1.91 1.09
CA ALA A 19 -20.10 -2.66 0.78
C ALA A 19 -20.86 -2.03 -0.40
N VAL A 20 -21.02 -0.70 -0.38
CA VAL A 20 -21.69 0.05 -1.46
C VAL A 20 -20.94 -0.09 -2.78
N LEU A 21 -19.60 0.05 -2.77
CA LEU A 21 -18.79 -0.11 -3.96
C LEU A 21 -18.84 -1.53 -4.52
N THR A 22 -18.78 -2.54 -3.67
CA THR A 22 -18.84 -3.95 -4.09
C THR A 22 -20.17 -4.25 -4.77
N VAL A 23 -21.28 -3.89 -4.12
CA VAL A 23 -22.62 -4.10 -4.69
C VAL A 23 -22.78 -3.31 -5.99
N GLY A 24 -22.37 -2.03 -6.00
CA GLY A 24 -22.46 -1.18 -7.19
C GLY A 24 -21.67 -1.71 -8.38
N LEU A 25 -20.44 -2.18 -8.17
CA LEU A 25 -19.61 -2.74 -9.23
C LEU A 25 -20.13 -4.09 -9.74
N ILE A 26 -20.66 -4.94 -8.86
CA ILE A 26 -21.30 -6.21 -9.26
C ILE A 26 -22.54 -5.92 -10.12
N MET A 27 -23.41 -5.01 -9.68
CA MET A 27 -24.59 -4.62 -10.46
C MET A 27 -24.22 -3.97 -11.80
N LEU A 28 -23.14 -3.19 -11.84
CA LEU A 28 -22.62 -2.61 -13.08
C LEU A 28 -22.14 -3.72 -14.04
N ALA A 29 -21.39 -4.69 -13.53
CA ALA A 29 -20.91 -5.82 -14.32
C ALA A 29 -22.07 -6.67 -14.87
N GLU A 30 -23.13 -6.87 -14.07
CA GLU A 30 -24.36 -7.51 -14.51
C GLU A 30 -25.09 -6.74 -15.61
N LYS A 31 -25.24 -5.42 -15.46
CA LYS A 31 -25.88 -4.58 -16.48
C LYS A 31 -25.12 -4.57 -17.80
N LEU A 32 -23.80 -4.72 -17.76
CA LEU A 32 -22.95 -4.79 -18.95
C LEU A 32 -22.88 -6.21 -19.54
N GLY A 33 -23.56 -7.19 -18.94
CA GLY A 33 -23.58 -8.58 -19.42
C GLY A 33 -22.26 -9.32 -19.23
N TYR A 34 -21.37 -8.85 -18.35
CA TYR A 34 -20.09 -9.50 -18.11
C TYR A 34 -20.26 -10.76 -17.22
N GLY A 35 -19.49 -11.80 -17.54
CA GLY A 35 -19.54 -13.08 -16.83
C GLY A 35 -19.04 -13.02 -15.38
N GLU A 36 -19.23 -14.12 -14.65
CA GLU A 36 -18.77 -14.36 -13.26
C GLU A 36 -17.40 -13.73 -12.89
N PRO A 37 -16.32 -13.89 -13.69
CA PRO A 37 -15.00 -13.37 -13.32
C PRO A 37 -14.95 -11.84 -13.21
N PHE A 38 -15.75 -11.11 -13.99
CA PHE A 38 -15.81 -9.65 -13.90
C PHE A 38 -16.50 -9.18 -12.62
N LYS A 39 -17.47 -9.95 -12.10
CA LYS A 39 -18.09 -9.66 -10.81
C LYS A 39 -17.08 -9.83 -9.66
N ALA A 40 -16.28 -10.90 -9.71
CA ALA A 40 -15.20 -11.13 -8.75
C ALA A 40 -14.13 -10.03 -8.81
N ALA A 41 -13.72 -9.63 -10.03
CA ALA A 41 -12.80 -8.52 -10.23
C ALA A 41 -13.37 -7.18 -9.70
N GLY A 42 -14.67 -6.94 -9.89
CA GLY A 42 -15.37 -5.77 -9.33
C GLY A 42 -15.34 -5.74 -7.80
N ALA A 43 -15.57 -6.87 -7.14
CA ALA A 43 -15.47 -6.97 -5.69
C ALA A 43 -14.03 -6.72 -5.17
N ALA A 44 -13.02 -7.25 -5.87
CA ALA A 44 -11.62 -6.99 -5.55
C ALA A 44 -11.25 -5.50 -5.70
N LEU A 45 -11.75 -4.84 -6.77
CA LEU A 45 -11.57 -3.41 -7.00
C LEU A 45 -12.23 -2.56 -5.90
N ALA A 46 -13.45 -2.90 -5.49
CA ALA A 46 -14.13 -2.22 -4.39
C ALA A 46 -13.31 -2.26 -3.09
N LEU A 47 -12.74 -3.44 -2.77
CA LEU A 47 -11.88 -3.62 -1.60
C LEU A 47 -10.62 -2.75 -1.70
N LEU A 48 -9.95 -2.73 -2.86
CA LEU A 48 -8.77 -1.89 -3.09
C LEU A 48 -9.10 -0.41 -2.86
N ILE A 49 -10.19 0.09 -3.45
CA ILE A 49 -10.62 1.48 -3.31
C ILE A 49 -10.97 1.83 -1.86
N ALA A 50 -11.64 0.92 -1.15
CA ALA A 50 -11.98 1.12 0.26
C ALA A 50 -10.71 1.23 1.13
N LEU A 51 -9.71 0.37 0.90
CA LEU A 51 -8.43 0.42 1.61
C LEU A 51 -7.63 1.69 1.29
N ALA A 52 -7.60 2.10 0.01
CA ALA A 52 -6.95 3.34 -0.39
C ALA A 52 -7.60 4.55 0.30
N THR A 53 -8.93 4.59 0.32
CA THR A 53 -9.71 5.65 0.97
C THR A 53 -9.46 5.68 2.49
N SER A 54 -9.44 4.51 3.13
CA SER A 54 -9.10 4.36 4.55
C SER A 54 -7.72 4.93 4.89
N SER A 55 -6.72 4.61 4.06
CA SER A 55 -5.35 5.11 4.21
C SER A 55 -5.30 6.63 4.08
N LEU A 56 -5.95 7.19 3.06
CA LEU A 56 -6.06 8.63 2.84
C LEU A 56 -6.72 9.35 4.03
N ILE A 57 -7.85 8.85 4.52
CA ILE A 57 -8.57 9.44 5.66
C ILE A 57 -7.67 9.48 6.90
N LYS A 58 -6.95 8.40 7.20
CA LYS A 58 -6.02 8.35 8.34
C LYS A 58 -4.86 9.33 8.16
N ALA A 59 -4.27 9.42 6.96
CA ALA A 59 -3.21 10.37 6.67
C ALA A 59 -3.66 11.83 6.84
N LEU A 60 -4.86 12.17 6.34
CA LEU A 60 -5.45 13.50 6.47
C LEU A 60 -5.80 13.86 7.92
N LEU A 61 -6.35 12.90 8.68
CA LEU A 61 -6.64 13.09 10.10
C LEU A 61 -5.36 13.32 10.91
N LEU A 62 -4.30 12.59 10.61
CA LEU A 62 -3.00 12.74 11.27
C LEU A 62 -2.40 14.13 10.99
N LYS A 63 -2.45 14.59 9.73
CA LYS A 63 -2.02 15.94 9.34
C LYS A 63 -2.80 17.02 10.09
N LYS A 64 -4.11 16.84 10.25
CA LYS A 64 -4.98 17.80 10.94
C LYS A 64 -4.74 17.82 12.46
N LEU A 65 -4.38 16.67 13.06
CA LEU A 65 -4.09 16.57 14.49
C LEU A 65 -2.71 17.11 14.87
N LEU A 66 -1.70 16.88 14.01
CA LEU A 66 -0.31 17.20 14.34
C LEU A 66 0.12 18.64 13.99
N LYS A 67 -0.65 19.37 13.15
CA LYS A 67 -0.32 20.72 12.61
C LYS A 67 1.06 20.88 11.95
N ALA A 68 1.89 19.83 11.92
CA ALA A 68 3.12 19.74 11.17
C ALA A 68 2.82 19.14 9.78
N PRO A 69 3.43 19.66 8.70
CA PRO A 69 3.30 19.08 7.36
C PRO A 69 4.11 17.78 7.29
N VAL A 70 3.53 16.67 7.76
CA VAL A 70 4.13 15.35 7.55
C VAL A 70 3.85 14.93 6.10
N SER A 71 4.57 15.50 5.15
CA SER A 71 4.56 15.04 3.76
C SER A 71 5.39 13.77 3.67
N ASN A 72 4.78 12.63 4.03
CA ASN A 72 5.42 11.32 3.98
C ASN A 72 5.35 10.68 2.57
N TRP A 73 5.11 11.49 1.53
CA TRP A 73 5.06 11.04 0.15
C TRP A 73 6.47 10.72 -0.34
N ARG A 74 6.95 9.54 0.03
CA ARG A 74 8.19 8.98 -0.49
C ARG A 74 7.94 8.67 -1.95
N TRP A 75 8.30 9.59 -2.85
CA TRP A 75 8.24 9.39 -4.31
C TRP A 75 8.87 8.08 -4.74
N ALA A 76 9.83 7.57 -3.97
CA ALA A 76 10.40 6.25 -4.14
C ALA A 76 9.40 5.09 -4.11
N LEU A 77 8.30 5.20 -3.37
CA LEU A 77 7.24 4.19 -3.38
C LEU A 77 6.56 4.17 -4.75
N VAL A 78 6.24 5.34 -5.33
CA VAL A 78 5.67 5.44 -6.68
C VAL A 78 6.65 4.87 -7.72
N TRP A 79 7.94 5.22 -7.60
CA TRP A 79 9.00 4.70 -8.46
C TRP A 79 9.26 3.20 -8.29
N ALA A 80 8.95 2.61 -7.13
CA ALA A 80 9.08 1.17 -6.90
C ALA A 80 7.85 0.39 -7.34
N THR A 81 6.65 0.96 -7.16
CA THR A 81 5.39 0.33 -7.56
C THR A 81 5.26 0.25 -9.09
N ALA A 82 5.66 1.28 -9.83
CA ALA A 82 5.59 1.28 -11.29
C ALA A 82 6.33 0.08 -11.95
N PRO A 83 7.64 -0.15 -11.72
CA PRO A 83 8.35 -1.28 -12.30
C PRO A 83 7.90 -2.63 -11.71
N ALA A 84 7.48 -2.68 -10.43
CA ALA A 84 6.91 -3.89 -9.86
C ALA A 84 5.61 -4.31 -10.57
N VAL A 85 4.76 -3.35 -10.93
CA VAL A 85 3.54 -3.59 -11.72
C VAL A 85 3.89 -4.04 -13.15
N VAL A 86 4.89 -3.42 -13.78
CA VAL A 86 5.34 -3.82 -15.13
C VAL A 86 5.92 -5.24 -15.12
N VAL A 87 6.73 -5.59 -14.12
CA VAL A 87 7.27 -6.95 -13.95
C VAL A 87 6.17 -7.96 -13.64
N GLY A 88 5.20 -7.59 -12.80
CA GLY A 88 4.03 -8.43 -12.54
C GLY A 88 3.16 -8.66 -13.79
N PHE A 89 2.99 -7.64 -14.63
CA PHE A 89 2.30 -7.75 -15.92
C PHE A 89 3.08 -8.60 -16.93
N ALA A 90 4.40 -8.49 -16.95
CA ALA A 90 5.24 -9.35 -17.78
C ALA A 90 5.22 -10.82 -17.29
N ALA A 91 5.12 -11.04 -15.98
CA ALA A 91 5.04 -12.38 -15.40
C ALA A 91 3.72 -13.09 -15.74
N THR A 92 2.62 -12.36 -15.95
CA THR A 92 1.31 -12.92 -16.35
C THR A 92 1.30 -13.48 -17.78
N GLN A 93 2.33 -13.18 -18.59
CA GLN A 93 2.51 -13.75 -19.93
C GLN A 93 3.18 -15.13 -19.90
N LEU A 94 3.66 -15.58 -18.74
CA LEU A 94 4.28 -16.88 -18.55
C LEU A 94 3.24 -17.90 -18.06
N PRO A 95 3.45 -19.21 -18.29
CA PRO A 95 2.56 -20.24 -17.76
C PRO A 95 2.44 -20.16 -16.22
N GLU A 96 1.25 -20.47 -15.69
CA GLU A 96 0.83 -20.19 -14.30
C GLU A 96 1.83 -20.65 -13.21
N TRP A 97 2.48 -21.79 -13.43
CA TRP A 97 3.52 -22.32 -12.53
C TRP A 97 4.78 -21.45 -12.44
N ALA A 98 5.18 -20.81 -13.54
CA ALA A 98 6.36 -19.97 -13.65
C ALA A 98 6.04 -18.54 -13.20
N GLU A 99 4.81 -18.08 -13.42
CA GLU A 99 4.31 -16.84 -12.84
C GLU A 99 4.41 -16.86 -11.31
N LEU A 100 3.98 -17.95 -10.65
CA LEU A 100 3.99 -18.02 -9.19
C LEU A 100 5.40 -18.19 -8.63
N ILE A 101 6.21 -19.10 -9.19
CA ILE A 101 7.54 -19.41 -8.65
C ILE A 101 8.57 -18.34 -8.99
N ILE A 102 8.47 -17.70 -10.16
CA ILE A 102 9.46 -16.72 -10.63
C ILE A 102 8.91 -15.30 -10.53
N GLY A 103 7.63 -15.08 -10.83
CA GLY A 103 7.02 -13.75 -10.78
C GLY A 103 6.98 -13.18 -9.36
N ILE A 104 6.57 -13.95 -8.34
CA ILE A 104 6.52 -13.44 -6.96
C ILE A 104 7.92 -13.02 -6.47
N PRO A 105 8.98 -13.85 -6.58
CA PRO A 105 10.34 -13.42 -6.23
C PRO A 105 10.84 -12.26 -7.10
N ALA A 106 10.55 -12.25 -8.40
CA ALA A 106 10.99 -11.18 -9.29
C ALA A 106 10.35 -9.82 -8.94
N ILE A 107 9.07 -9.80 -8.59
CA ILE A 107 8.36 -8.59 -8.12
C ILE A 107 8.99 -8.11 -6.81
N LEU A 108 9.23 -9.01 -5.85
CA LEU A 108 9.85 -8.66 -4.57
C LEU A 108 11.28 -8.14 -4.75
N LEU A 109 12.08 -8.79 -5.59
CA LEU A 109 13.45 -8.37 -5.91
C LEU A 109 13.47 -7.02 -6.62
N THR A 110 12.58 -6.81 -7.60
CA THR A 110 12.48 -5.53 -8.31
C THR A 110 12.06 -4.42 -7.36
N TYR A 111 11.03 -4.65 -6.55
CA TYR A 111 10.57 -3.70 -5.55
C TYR A 111 11.67 -3.38 -4.53
N GLY A 112 12.33 -4.41 -3.98
CA GLY A 112 13.41 -4.27 -3.02
C GLY A 112 14.62 -3.54 -3.60
N TYR A 113 15.02 -3.88 -4.82
CA TYR A 113 16.13 -3.23 -5.53
C TYR A 113 15.85 -1.76 -5.79
N VAL A 114 14.65 -1.43 -6.30
CA VAL A 114 14.28 -0.04 -6.61
C VAL A 114 14.14 0.80 -5.34
N ILE A 115 13.55 0.26 -4.26
CA ILE A 115 13.50 0.96 -2.96
C ILE A 115 14.91 1.15 -2.38
N TRP A 116 15.77 0.14 -2.48
CA TRP A 116 17.15 0.24 -1.98
C TRP A 116 17.92 1.35 -2.69
N HIS A 117 17.80 1.42 -4.03
CA HIS A 117 18.53 2.40 -4.83
C HIS A 117 17.92 3.81 -4.80
N LYS A 118 16.59 3.93 -4.75
CA LYS A 118 15.88 5.21 -4.94
C LYS A 118 15.14 5.70 -3.70
N GLY A 119 14.84 4.83 -2.75
CA GLY A 119 14.00 5.12 -1.58
C GLY A 119 14.72 5.44 -0.29
N PHE A 120 15.94 4.95 -0.10
CA PHE A 120 16.78 5.33 1.03
C PHE A 120 17.70 6.48 0.61
N GLY A 121 17.33 7.71 0.98
CA GLY A 121 18.22 8.87 0.89
C GLY A 121 19.45 8.69 1.78
N PRO A 122 20.49 9.52 1.62
CA PRO A 122 21.72 9.44 2.43
C PRO A 122 21.43 9.44 3.93
N GLU A 123 20.40 10.20 4.35
CA GLU A 123 20.00 10.39 5.75
C GLU A 123 19.31 9.16 6.37
N ASP A 124 18.47 8.44 5.62
CA ASP A 124 17.86 7.20 6.09
C ASP A 124 18.91 6.08 6.26
N ARG A 125 20.00 6.12 5.49
CA ARG A 125 21.12 5.18 5.62
C ARG A 125 21.97 5.44 6.86
N VAL A 126 21.89 6.64 7.46
CA VAL A 126 22.58 6.96 8.72
C VAL A 126 21.87 6.31 9.92
N LEU A 127 20.55 6.12 9.86
CA LEU A 127 19.79 5.37 10.87
C LEU A 127 20.21 3.89 10.95
N PHE A 128 20.62 3.31 9.82
CA PHE A 128 21.20 1.96 9.79
C PHE A 128 22.68 1.93 10.19
N ARG A 129 23.33 3.09 10.37
CA ARG A 129 24.78 3.19 10.61
C ARG A 129 25.16 3.46 12.06
N LYS A 130 24.23 3.48 13.02
CA LYS A 130 24.60 3.74 14.42
C LYS A 130 23.81 2.90 15.42
N ASN A 131 24.33 1.69 15.65
CA ASN A 131 24.42 1.06 16.98
C ASN A 131 25.58 0.05 17.02
N ILE A 132 26.70 0.37 16.38
CA ILE A 132 27.99 -0.27 16.64
C ILE A 132 28.93 0.86 17.07
N GLY A 133 29.02 1.07 18.39
CA GLY A 133 29.92 2.05 19.00
C GLY A 133 29.25 3.38 19.40
N GLY A 134 28.66 3.42 20.59
CA GLY A 134 28.43 4.65 21.35
C GLY A 134 28.97 4.41 22.77
N PRO A 135 29.89 5.26 23.27
CA PRO A 135 30.80 4.90 24.36
C PRO A 135 30.06 4.75 25.69
N GLN A 136 30.51 3.76 26.46
CA GLN A 136 30.26 3.63 27.89
C GLN A 136 30.68 4.94 28.58
N PRO A 137 29.81 5.60 29.35
CA PRO A 137 30.25 6.68 30.21
C PRO A 137 31.03 6.04 31.36
N GLU A 138 32.35 6.04 31.22
CA GLU A 138 33.31 5.85 32.31
C GLU A 138 33.53 7.23 32.96
N ASP A 139 33.03 7.32 34.20
CA ASP A 139 33.54 8.02 35.37
C ASP A 139 33.83 9.53 35.35
N ALA A 140 33.12 10.24 36.24
CA ALA A 140 33.70 11.07 37.31
C ALA A 140 32.62 11.51 38.32
#